data_AF-A0A1N7GVW7-F1
#
_entry.id   AF-A0A1N7GVW7-F1
#
_cell.length_a   1.000
_cell.length_b   1.000
_cell.length_c   1.000
_cell.angle_alpha   90.00
_cell.angle_beta   90.00
_cell.angle_gamma   90.00
#
_symmetry.space_group_name_H-M   'P 1'
#
loop_
_entity.id
_entity.type
_entity.pdbx_description
1 polymer ?
#
loop_
_entity_poly.entity_id
_entity_poly.type
_entity_poly.pdbx_seq_one_letter_code
_entity_poly.pdbx_strand_id
1 'polypeptide(L)'
;MSDLDVYEYAVIRVVPSVERGELVNAGVILYCQPRGYLCARVELDEARLLALGVPVDLPGVRLALAAYERACGEEAGPLCGEPLGARFRWLTAPRSTVVQTGPVHAGLTGDPAAELDHLLTRLVRPAQAGLGSGENPARTART
;
A
#
# COMPACT_ATOMS: atom_id res chain seq x y z
N MET A 1 23.75 -3.74 -18.84
CA MET A 1 22.75 -4.52 -18.08
C MET A 1 22.41 -3.69 -16.86
N SER A 2 21.19 -3.21 -16.75
CA SER A 2 20.79 -2.36 -15.62
C SER A 2 20.92 -3.17 -14.33
N ASP A 3 21.69 -2.66 -13.38
CA ASP A 3 21.89 -3.33 -12.09
C ASP A 3 20.57 -3.23 -11.31
N LEU A 4 19.93 -4.37 -11.07
CA LEU A 4 18.67 -4.47 -10.36
C LEU A 4 18.95 -4.90 -8.93
N ASP A 5 18.38 -4.17 -7.96
CA ASP A 5 18.54 -4.46 -6.55
C ASP A 5 17.28 -5.11 -5.98
N VAL A 6 17.49 -5.99 -5.00
CA VAL A 6 16.40 -6.59 -4.23
C VAL A 6 15.73 -5.51 -3.37
N TYR A 7 14.41 -5.51 -3.40
CA TYR A 7 13.58 -4.76 -2.48
C TYR A 7 12.56 -5.68 -1.82
N GLU A 8 12.10 -5.29 -0.64
CA GLU A 8 10.99 -5.89 0.09
C GLU A 8 9.85 -4.89 0.18
N TYR A 9 8.60 -5.37 0.15
CA TYR A 9 7.44 -4.52 0.34
C TYR A 9 6.32 -5.23 1.10
N ALA A 10 5.45 -4.44 1.73
CA ALA A 10 4.20 -4.92 2.31
C ALA A 10 3.07 -3.93 2.01
N VAL A 11 1.86 -4.45 1.81
CA VAL A 11 0.66 -3.61 1.65
C VAL A 11 0.15 -3.20 3.02
N ILE A 12 -0.08 -1.91 3.22
CA ILE A 12 -0.76 -1.36 4.39
C ILE A 12 -2.27 -1.50 4.16
N ARG A 13 -2.98 -2.07 5.12
CA ARG A 13 -4.40 -2.45 5.02
C ARG A 13 -5.18 -1.84 6.18
N VAL A 14 -6.40 -1.39 5.89
CA VAL A 14 -7.41 -1.05 6.89
C VAL A 14 -8.37 -2.21 6.99
N VAL A 15 -8.54 -2.74 8.19
CA VAL A 15 -9.37 -3.91 8.52
C VAL A 15 -10.41 -3.47 9.56
N PRO A 16 -11.56 -2.94 9.11
CA PRO A 16 -12.58 -2.39 10.01
C PRO A 16 -13.27 -3.46 10.86
N SER A 17 -13.27 -4.71 10.42
CA SER A 17 -13.75 -5.86 11.20
C SER A 17 -12.77 -7.03 11.08
N VAL A 18 -11.98 -7.24 12.13
CA VAL A 18 -10.97 -8.31 12.18
C VAL A 18 -11.64 -9.69 12.12
N GLU A 19 -12.77 -9.86 12.81
CA GLU A 19 -13.52 -11.12 12.86
C GLU A 19 -14.06 -11.55 11.49
N ARG A 20 -14.51 -10.57 10.69
CA ARG A 20 -15.02 -10.81 9.34
C ARG A 20 -13.92 -10.88 8.28
N GLY A 21 -12.70 -10.44 8.62
CA GLY A 21 -11.58 -10.39 7.69
C GLY A 21 -11.77 -9.38 6.56
N GLU A 22 -12.69 -8.42 6.69
CA GLU A 22 -12.92 -7.39 5.68
C GLU A 22 -11.78 -6.39 5.67
N LEU A 23 -11.31 -6.01 4.49
CA LEU A 23 -10.18 -5.10 4.37
C LEU A 23 -10.22 -4.25 3.11
N VAL A 24 -9.56 -3.10 3.20
CA VAL A 24 -9.22 -2.23 2.07
C VAL A 24 -7.72 -1.97 2.11
N ASN A 25 -7.04 -2.10 0.97
CA ASN A 25 -5.64 -1.68 0.85
C ASN A 25 -5.58 -0.16 0.89
N ALA A 26 -4.68 0.40 1.68
CA ALA A 26 -4.59 1.83 1.96
C ALA A 26 -3.18 2.40 1.83
N GLY A 27 -2.21 1.60 1.39
CA GLY A 27 -0.84 2.05 1.19
C GLY A 27 0.13 0.92 0.91
N VAL A 28 1.38 1.28 0.69
CA VAL A 28 2.50 0.36 0.52
C VAL A 28 3.70 0.90 1.30
N ILE A 29 4.42 0.01 1.96
CA ILE A 29 5.75 0.27 2.51
C ILE A 29 6.76 -0.53 1.70
N LEU A 30 7.86 0.11 1.28
CA LEU A 30 8.94 -0.50 0.50
C LEU A 30 10.29 -0.22 1.16
N TYR A 31 11.12 -1.26 1.22
CA TYR A 31 12.49 -1.22 1.72
C TYR A 31 13.46 -1.78 0.66
N CYS A 32 14.51 -1.05 0.33
CA CYS A 32 15.58 -1.51 -0.55
C CYS A 32 16.93 -1.26 0.13
N GLN A 33 17.51 -2.31 0.72
CA GLN A 33 18.76 -2.23 1.47
C GLN A 33 19.94 -1.72 0.63
N PRO A 34 20.22 -2.23 -0.59
CA PRO A 34 21.36 -1.78 -1.38
C PRO A 34 21.33 -0.28 -1.71
N ARG A 35 20.12 0.29 -1.75
CA ARG A 35 19.88 1.70 -2.08
C ARG A 35 19.61 2.59 -0.87
N GLY A 36 19.66 2.03 0.34
CA GLY A 36 19.36 2.78 1.57
C GLY A 36 17.97 3.40 1.57
N TYR A 37 16.99 2.76 0.94
CA TYR A 37 15.66 3.33 0.73
C TYR A 37 14.64 2.66 1.65
N LEU A 38 13.87 3.47 2.38
CA LEU A 38 12.69 3.05 3.13
C LEU A 38 11.62 4.13 2.96
N CYS A 39 10.47 3.78 2.42
CA CYS A 39 9.37 4.72 2.30
C CYS A 39 8.03 4.00 2.39
N ALA A 40 7.06 4.68 3.01
CA ALA A 40 5.67 4.31 2.93
C ALA A 40 4.90 5.42 2.19
N ARG A 41 3.91 5.00 1.41
CA ARG A 41 2.93 5.89 0.78
C ARG A 41 1.54 5.36 1.09
N VAL A 42 0.67 6.24 1.56
CA VAL A 42 -0.70 5.88 1.93
C VAL A 42 -1.71 6.65 1.10
N GLU A 43 -2.73 5.94 0.63
CA GLU A 43 -3.88 6.49 -0.07
C GLU A 43 -5.12 5.71 0.37
N LEU A 44 -6.08 6.41 0.99
CA LEU A 44 -7.29 5.80 1.50
C LEU A 44 -8.49 6.18 0.63
N ASP A 45 -9.10 5.16 0.00
CA ASP A 45 -10.45 5.29 -0.57
C ASP A 45 -11.49 5.12 0.54
N GLU A 46 -11.91 6.25 1.11
CA GLU A 46 -12.87 6.27 2.21
C GLU A 46 -14.26 5.82 1.79
N ALA A 47 -14.66 6.10 0.54
CA ALA A 47 -15.95 5.65 0.04
C ALA A 47 -16.00 4.12 -0.01
N ARG A 48 -14.92 3.48 -0.49
CA ARG A 48 -14.79 2.02 -0.49
C ARG A 48 -14.75 1.43 0.91
N LEU A 49 -14.05 2.07 1.85
CA LEU A 49 -13.99 1.62 3.24
C LEU A 49 -15.36 1.70 3.92
N LEU A 50 -16.07 2.82 3.77
CA LEU A 50 -17.41 3.01 4.33
C LEU A 50 -18.46 2.10 3.69
N ALA A 51 -18.27 1.72 2.42
CA ALA A 51 -19.15 0.79 1.72
C ALA A 51 -19.15 -0.64 2.32
N LEU A 52 -18.18 -1.00 3.18
CA LEU A 52 -18.20 -2.27 3.92
C LEU A 52 -19.31 -2.31 4.99
N GLY A 53 -19.95 -1.18 5.30
CA GLY A 53 -21.10 -1.12 6.22
C GLY A 53 -20.75 -1.32 7.70
N VAL A 54 -19.46 -1.28 8.04
CA VAL A 54 -18.97 -1.33 9.43
C VAL A 54 -18.68 0.09 9.91
N PRO A 55 -19.02 0.46 11.16
CA PRO A 55 -18.61 1.75 11.72
C PRO A 55 -17.08 1.88 11.77
N VAL A 56 -16.54 2.98 11.25
CA VAL A 56 -15.09 3.23 11.23
C VAL A 56 -14.76 4.61 11.79
N ASP A 57 -13.78 4.67 12.71
CA ASP A 57 -13.13 5.91 13.13
C ASP A 57 -12.14 6.39 12.05
N LEU A 58 -12.66 7.10 11.05
CA LEU A 58 -11.86 7.65 9.95
C LEU A 58 -10.71 8.56 10.45
N PRO A 59 -10.93 9.50 11.39
CA PRO A 59 -9.83 10.26 11.98
C PRO A 59 -8.70 9.40 12.54
N GLY A 60 -9.04 8.38 13.35
CA GLY A 60 -8.06 7.46 13.92
C GLY A 60 -7.32 6.66 12.85
N VAL A 61 -8.03 6.18 11.82
CA VAL A 61 -7.42 5.48 10.67
C VAL A 61 -6.44 6.38 9.92
N ARG A 62 -6.81 7.62 9.59
CA ARG A 62 -5.91 8.57 8.92
C ARG A 62 -4.66 8.86 9.74
N LEU A 63 -4.82 9.04 11.06
CA LEU A 63 -3.69 9.27 11.96
C LEU A 63 -2.73 8.08 11.98
N ALA A 64 -3.26 6.86 12.03
CA ALA A 64 -2.47 5.63 12.00
C ALA A 64 -1.77 5.42 10.66
N LEU A 65 -2.43 5.68 9.53
CA LEU A 65 -1.83 5.62 8.20
C LEU A 65 -0.67 6.62 8.06
N ALA A 66 -0.88 7.88 8.45
CA ALA A 66 0.15 8.91 8.42
C ALA A 66 1.35 8.58 9.32
N ALA A 67 1.15 7.77 10.37
CA ALA A 67 2.26 7.32 11.23
C ALA A 67 3.24 6.40 10.49
N TYR A 68 2.80 5.65 9.47
CA TYR A 68 3.70 4.85 8.63
C TYR A 68 4.65 5.74 7.82
N GLU A 69 4.12 6.79 7.20
CA GLU A 69 4.95 7.72 6.40
C GLU A 69 5.98 8.43 7.28
N ARG A 70 5.56 8.93 8.45
CA ARG A 70 6.46 9.56 9.44
C ARG A 70 7.54 8.60 9.94
N ALA A 71 7.19 7.35 10.21
CA ALA A 71 8.12 6.34 10.71
C ALA A 71 9.21 5.94 9.69
N CYS A 72 8.99 6.18 8.40
CA CYS A 72 10.01 6.01 7.36
C CYS A 72 10.97 7.21 7.27
N GLY A 73 10.57 8.39 7.78
CA GLY A 73 11.39 9.59 7.81
C GLY A 73 12.36 9.64 9.00
N GLU A 74 12.96 10.83 9.20
CA GLU A 74 13.86 11.11 10.33
C GLU A 74 13.14 11.80 11.51
N GLU A 75 11.82 11.88 11.47
CA GLU A 75 11.05 12.55 12.51
C GLU A 75 11.23 11.89 13.89
N ALA A 76 11.19 12.71 14.94
CA ALA A 76 11.28 12.23 16.31
C ALA A 76 10.12 11.27 16.60
N GLY A 77 10.46 10.05 17.05
CA GLY A 77 9.49 9.00 17.32
C GLY A 77 10.17 7.72 17.80
N PRO A 78 9.40 6.66 18.09
CA PRO A 78 9.91 5.42 18.69
C PRO A 78 10.95 4.68 17.85
N LEU A 79 11.05 5.00 16.56
CA LEU A 79 11.97 4.39 15.59
C LEU A 79 13.09 5.34 15.15
N CYS A 80 13.15 6.55 15.71
CA CYS A 80 14.20 7.50 15.39
C CYS A 80 15.57 6.92 15.81
N GLY A 81 16.57 7.05 14.93
CA GLY A 81 17.91 6.50 15.16
C GLY A 81 18.07 5.01 14.84
N GLU A 82 16.98 4.26 14.65
CA GLU A 82 17.07 2.84 14.29
C GLU A 82 17.54 2.65 12.84
N PRO A 83 18.27 1.55 12.50
CA PRO A 83 18.57 1.20 11.12
C PRO A 83 17.32 0.98 10.28
N LEU A 84 17.33 1.36 9.00
CA LEU A 84 16.15 1.25 8.11
C LEU A 84 15.53 -0.15 8.06
N GLY A 85 16.35 -1.20 8.04
CA GLY A 85 15.85 -2.58 8.07
C GLY A 85 15.12 -2.92 9.37
N ALA A 86 15.59 -2.42 10.52
CA ALA A 86 14.91 -2.60 11.80
C ALA A 86 13.56 -1.86 11.82
N ARG A 87 13.52 -0.64 11.29
CA ARG A 87 12.27 0.12 11.12
C ARG A 87 11.27 -0.62 10.23
N PHE A 88 11.71 -1.11 9.07
CA PHE A 88 10.88 -1.88 8.16
C PHE A 88 10.28 -3.10 8.86
N ARG A 89 11.12 -3.93 9.50
CA ARG A 89 10.69 -5.13 10.23
C ARG A 89 9.73 -4.82 11.37
N TRP A 90 9.94 -3.70 12.08
CA TRP A 90 9.01 -3.25 13.10
C TRP A 90 7.66 -2.87 12.50
N LEU A 91 7.65 -2.06 11.43
CA LEU A 91 6.44 -1.58 10.75
C LEU A 91 5.65 -2.72 10.08
N THR A 92 6.31 -3.77 9.60
CA THR A 92 5.67 -4.93 8.97
C THR A 92 5.37 -6.08 9.94
N ALA A 93 5.65 -5.92 11.24
CA ALA A 93 5.34 -6.94 12.23
C ALA A 93 3.80 -7.10 12.36
N PRO A 94 3.27 -8.34 12.44
CA PRO A 94 1.84 -8.58 12.62
C PRO A 94 1.28 -7.89 13.86
N ARG A 95 0.12 -7.23 13.72
CA ARG A 95 -0.60 -6.55 14.80
C ARG A 95 -2.10 -6.70 14.62
N SER A 96 -2.81 -6.96 15.71
CA SER A 96 -4.28 -7.02 15.73
C SER A 96 -4.89 -5.62 15.89
N THR A 97 -4.56 -4.71 14.96
CA THR A 97 -5.04 -3.32 14.94
C THR A 97 -5.81 -3.05 13.65
N VAL A 98 -6.70 -2.04 13.67
CA VAL A 98 -7.50 -1.65 12.49
C VAL A 98 -6.61 -1.33 11.29
N VAL A 99 -5.47 -0.67 11.49
CA VAL A 99 -4.45 -0.52 10.45
C VAL A 99 -3.35 -1.54 10.69
N GLN A 100 -3.09 -2.38 9.70
CA GLN A 100 -2.09 -3.44 9.77
C GLN A 100 -1.38 -3.62 8.42
N THR A 101 -0.29 -4.37 8.40
CA THR A 101 0.43 -4.74 7.18
C THR A 101 0.07 -6.16 6.75
N GLY A 102 0.08 -6.39 5.44
CA GLY A 102 0.02 -7.73 4.86
C GLY A 102 1.36 -8.47 4.94
N PRO A 103 1.44 -9.67 4.34
CA PRO A 103 2.70 -10.39 4.19
C PRO A 103 3.77 -9.55 3.48
N VAL A 104 5.03 -9.78 3.85
CA VAL A 104 6.17 -9.20 3.15
C VAL A 104 6.42 -9.99 1.87
N HIS A 105 6.62 -9.26 0.79
CA HIS A 105 6.97 -9.76 -0.53
C HIS A 105 8.30 -9.14 -0.97
N ALA A 106 8.95 -9.74 -1.97
CA ALA A 106 10.20 -9.24 -2.52
C ALA A 106 10.13 -9.08 -4.04
N GLY A 107 10.92 -8.16 -4.57
CA GLY A 107 11.06 -7.90 -6.00
C GLY A 107 12.44 -7.37 -6.37
N LEU A 108 12.60 -6.99 -7.64
CA LEU A 108 13.82 -6.40 -8.17
C LEU A 108 13.50 -5.04 -8.79
N THR A 109 14.32 -4.03 -8.49
CA THR A 109 14.12 -2.68 -9.03
C THR A 109 15.43 -1.96 -9.30
N GLY A 110 15.44 -1.14 -10.34
CA GLY A 110 16.48 -0.14 -10.59
C GLY A 110 16.18 1.23 -9.96
N ASP A 111 14.95 1.44 -9.47
CA ASP A 111 14.49 2.66 -8.83
C ASP A 111 13.37 2.32 -7.80
N PRO A 112 13.70 2.28 -6.50
CA PRO A 112 12.73 1.90 -5.47
C PRO A 112 11.62 2.94 -5.26
N ALA A 113 11.84 4.21 -5.62
CA ALA A 113 10.80 5.23 -5.52
C ALA A 113 9.78 5.08 -6.64
N ALA A 114 10.23 4.90 -7.88
CA ALA A 114 9.34 4.61 -9.00
C ALA A 114 8.57 3.29 -8.81
N GLU A 115 9.23 2.27 -8.24
CA GLU A 115 8.59 1.00 -7.93
C GLU A 115 7.51 1.13 -6.85
N LEU A 116 7.73 1.96 -5.82
CA LEU A 116 6.72 2.25 -4.81
C LEU A 116 5.46 2.87 -5.43
N ASP A 117 5.62 3.85 -6.32
CA ASP A 117 4.49 4.47 -7.03
C ASP A 117 3.76 3.48 -7.96
N HIS A 118 4.51 2.57 -8.60
CA HIS A 118 3.95 1.49 -9.40
C HIS A 118 3.10 0.53 -8.54
N LEU A 119 3.63 0.08 -7.40
CA LEU A 119 2.91 -0.79 -6.46
C LEU A 119 1.65 -0.11 -5.90
N LEU A 120 1.73 1.18 -5.57
CA LEU A 120 0.58 1.95 -5.09
C LEU A 120 -0.54 2.00 -6.15
N THR A 121 -0.18 2.25 -7.41
CA THR A 121 -1.11 2.24 -8.54
C THR A 121 -1.77 0.89 -8.73
N ARG A 122 -1.02 -0.20 -8.57
CA ARG A 122 -1.51 -1.56 -8.79
C ARG A 122 -2.33 -2.14 -7.64
N LEU A 123 -1.98 -1.81 -6.40
CA LEU A 123 -2.47 -2.52 -5.22
C LEU A 123 -3.43 -1.68 -4.38
N VAL A 124 -3.42 -0.36 -4.51
CA VAL A 124 -4.18 0.56 -3.64
C VAL A 124 -5.19 1.37 -4.46
N ARG A 125 -4.72 2.05 -5.51
CA ARG A 125 -5.57 2.90 -6.33
C ARG A 125 -6.65 2.07 -7.05
N PRO A 126 -7.86 2.62 -7.22
CA PRO A 126 -8.88 1.94 -7.99
C PRO A 126 -8.37 1.69 -9.41
N ALA A 127 -8.67 0.51 -9.94
CA ALA A 127 -8.45 0.24 -11.35
C ALA A 127 -9.16 1.34 -12.15
N GLN A 128 -8.43 2.02 -13.02
CA GLN A 128 -9.02 2.95 -13.97
C GLN A 128 -10.11 2.17 -14.70
N ALA A 129 -11.37 2.58 -14.54
CA ALA A 129 -12.47 1.97 -15.26
C ALA A 129 -12.23 2.25 -16.74
N GLY A 130 -11.57 1.31 -17.42
CA GLY A 130 -11.54 1.27 -18.86
C GLY A 130 -12.95 0.99 -19.33
N LEU A 131 -13.79 2.02 -19.47
CA LEU A 131 -14.76 2.04 -20.55
C LEU A 131 -13.93 2.09 -21.84
N GLY A 132 -13.50 0.91 -22.27
CA GLY A 132 -13.25 0.70 -23.67
C GLY A 132 -14.57 0.98 -24.37
N SER A 133 -14.65 2.13 -25.04
CA SER A 133 -15.54 2.36 -26.16
C SER A 133 -15.15 1.38 -27.28
N GLY A 134 -15.40 0.09 -27.05
CA GLY A 134 -15.38 -0.94 -28.06
C GLY A 134 -16.69 -0.85 -28.81
N GLU A 135 -16.75 0.06 -29.76
CA GLU A 135 -17.67 -0.03 -30.88
C GLU A 135 -17.60 -1.46 -31.41
N ASN A 136 -18.71 -2.20 -31.33
CA ASN A 136 -18.82 -3.56 -31.86
C ASN A 136 -19.37 -3.45 -33.29
N PRO A 137 -18.55 -3.50 -34.36
CA PRO A 137 -19.05 -3.42 -35.72
C PRO A 137 -19.78 -4.69 -36.19
N ALA A 138 -20.01 -5.69 -35.33
CA ALA A 138 -20.62 -6.97 -35.73
C ALA A 138 -22.17 -7.01 -35.68
N ARG A 139 -22.88 -5.88 -35.75
CA ARG A 139 -24.37 -5.88 -35.81
C ARG A 139 -24.96 -5.26 -37.09
N THR A 140 -24.25 -5.37 -38.21
CA THR A 140 -24.83 -5.11 -39.55
C THR A 140 -24.59 -6.29 -40.47
N ALA A 141 -25.32 -7.38 -40.24
CA ALA A 141 -25.70 -8.37 -41.27
C ALA A 141 -26.53 -9.46 -40.61
N ARG A 142 -27.85 -9.30 -40.63
CA ARG A 142 -28.78 -10.41 -40.82
C ARG A 142 -30.09 -9.84 -41.34
N THR A 143 -30.25 -10.04 -42.65
CA THR A 143 -31.47 -9.97 -43.44
C THR A 143 -32.55 -10.86 -42.86
#